data_AF-A0A3B9INK3-F1
#
_entry.id   AF-A0A3B9INK3-F1
#
_cell.length_a   1.000
_cell.length_b   1.000
_cell.length_c   1.000
_cell.angle_alpha   90.00
_cell.angle_beta   90.00
_cell.angle_gamma   90.00
#
_symmetry.space_group_name_H-M   'P 1'
#
loop_
_entity.id
_entity.type
_entity.pdbx_description
1 polymer ?
#
loop_
_entity_poly.entity_id
_entity_poly.type
_entity_poly.pdbx_seq_one_letter_code
_entity_poly.pdbx_strand_id
1 'polypeptide(L)'
;MRQITDGVLGLDFGTTNSVAALATAPGVSELVEFQGAKATGAVFRSALCYWQDDEVKGGIAHEAGPWAIAEYLAFPQDSRFIQSFKSV
;
A
#
# COMPACT_ATOMS: atom_id res chain seq x y z
N MET A 1 11.81 9.48 -17.30
CA MET A 1 10.69 8.57 -17.65
C MET A 1 11.31 7.19 -17.91
N ARG A 2 11.30 6.30 -16.92
CA ARG A 2 11.88 4.94 -17.08
C ARG A 2 10.83 4.10 -17.82
N GLN A 3 11.19 3.65 -19.01
CA GLN A 3 10.37 2.82 -19.87
C GLN A 3 10.16 1.46 -19.18
N ILE A 4 8.91 1.06 -18.95
CA ILE A 4 8.60 -0.26 -18.38
C ILE A 4 8.78 -1.29 -19.51
N THR A 5 10.00 -1.79 -19.67
CA THR A 5 10.25 -3.07 -20.34
C THR A 5 9.87 -4.19 -19.37
N ASP A 6 9.24 -5.26 -19.85
CA ASP A 6 8.81 -6.46 -19.10
C ASP A 6 9.71 -6.74 -17.88
N GLY A 7 9.33 -6.18 -16.74
CA GLY A 7 10.11 -6.17 -15.52
C GLY A 7 9.59 -7.22 -14.57
N VAL A 8 10.49 -7.97 -13.93
CA VAL A 8 10.10 -8.91 -12.88
C VAL A 8 9.91 -8.15 -11.58
N LEU A 9 8.71 -8.25 -11.01
CA LEU A 9 8.36 -7.74 -9.69
C LEU A 9 8.33 -8.91 -8.69
N GLY A 10 9.09 -8.79 -7.62
CA GLY A 10 8.92 -9.61 -6.42
C GLY A 10 7.98 -8.92 -5.45
N LEU A 11 7.04 -9.66 -4.87
CA LEU A 11 6.14 -9.18 -3.83
C LEU A 11 6.15 -10.16 -2.66
N ASP A 12 6.60 -9.69 -1.50
CA ASP A 12 6.35 -10.37 -0.23
C ASP A 12 5.09 -9.75 0.38
N PHE A 13 3.97 -10.47 0.26
CA PHE A 13 2.67 -10.01 0.73
C PHE A 13 2.37 -10.56 2.13
N GLY A 14 3.01 -9.97 3.13
CA GLY A 14 2.85 -10.36 4.52
C GLY A 14 1.55 -9.85 5.15
N THR A 15 1.12 -10.48 6.24
CA THR A 15 -0.12 -10.09 6.96
C THR A 15 -0.04 -8.70 7.59
N THR A 16 1.15 -8.32 8.08
CA THR A 16 1.37 -7.01 8.73
C THR A 16 1.97 -6.01 7.78
N ASN A 17 2.99 -6.43 7.03
CA ASN A 17 3.73 -5.58 6.11
C ASN A 17 3.92 -6.31 4.78
N SER A 18 3.93 -5.52 3.71
CA SER A 18 4.26 -5.93 2.37
C SER A 18 5.49 -5.18 1.89
N VAL A 19 6.32 -5.83 1.09
CA VAL A 19 7.46 -5.20 0.41
C VAL A 19 7.50 -5.66 -1.03
N ALA A 20 7.87 -4.74 -1.93
CA ALA A 20 8.03 -5.02 -3.35
C ALA A 20 9.47 -4.78 -3.77
N ALA A 21 9.96 -5.55 -4.74
CA ALA A 21 11.29 -5.41 -5.30
C ALA A 21 11.24 -5.53 -6.83
N LEU A 22 12.03 -4.72 -7.54
CA LEU A 22 12.17 -4.77 -8.98
C LEU A 22 13.52 -5.38 -9.34
N ALA A 23 13.53 -6.31 -10.29
CA ALA A 23 14.77 -6.77 -10.90
C ALA A 23 15.33 -5.66 -11.82
N THR A 24 16.52 -5.15 -11.52
CA THR A 24 17.13 -4.02 -12.26
C THR A 24 18.24 -4.48 -13.21
N ALA A 25 18.86 -5.62 -12.95
CA ALA A 25 19.84 -6.29 -13.79
C ALA A 25 19.90 -7.81 -13.43
N PRO A 26 20.56 -8.66 -14.25
CA PRO A 26 20.72 -10.07 -13.91
C PRO A 26 21.34 -10.27 -12.52
N GLY A 27 20.61 -10.94 -11.62
CA GLY A 27 21.05 -11.17 -10.24
C GLY A 27 20.96 -9.97 -9.30
N VAL A 28 20.40 -8.83 -9.75
CA VAL A 28 20.25 -7.60 -8.95
C VAL A 28 18.77 -7.26 -8.79
N SER A 29 18.35 -7.06 -7.54
CA SER A 29 17.03 -6.54 -7.20
C SER A 29 17.14 -5.35 -6.24
N GLU A 30 16.25 -4.38 -6.42
CA GLU A 30 16.15 -3.20 -5.57
C GLU A 30 14.74 -3.12 -4.99
N LEU A 31 14.63 -2.73 -3.72
CA LEU A 31 13.34 -2.51 -3.09
C LEU A 31 12.63 -1.30 -3.71
N VAL A 32 11.32 -1.41 -3.86
CA VAL A 32 10.48 -0.28 -4.26
C VAL A 32 10.27 0.62 -3.06
N GLU A 33 10.79 1.84 -3.15
CA GLU A 33 10.63 2.88 -2.13
C GLU A 33 9.28 3.60 -2.31
N PHE A 34 8.45 3.60 -1.28
CA PHE A 34 7.23 4.38 -1.24
C PHE A 34 7.54 5.81 -0.81
N GLN A 35 7.04 6.76 -1.57
CA GLN A 35 7.23 8.19 -1.32
C GLN A 35 5.88 8.88 -1.18
N GLY A 36 5.65 9.52 -0.04
CA GLY A 36 4.51 10.41 0.16
C GLY A 36 4.47 10.97 1.56
N ALA A 37 3.51 11.87 1.81
CA ALA A 37 3.38 12.56 3.09
C ALA A 37 3.22 11.61 4.30
N LYS A 38 2.76 10.37 4.06
CA LYS A 38 2.48 9.35 5.08
C LYS A 38 3.37 8.11 4.97
N ALA A 39 4.25 8.04 3.97
CA ALA A 39 5.10 6.88 3.72
C ALA A 39 6.50 7.32 3.26
N THR A 40 7.51 6.86 3.98
CA THR A 40 8.91 6.95 3.55
C THR A 40 9.56 5.59 3.81
N GLY A 41 10.13 4.97 2.79
CA GLY A 41 10.77 3.68 2.91
C GLY A 41 10.14 2.60 2.04
N ALA A 42 10.75 1.42 2.03
CA ALA A 42 10.28 0.27 1.27
C ALA A 42 9.12 -0.51 1.93
N VAL A 43 8.81 -0.26 3.20
CA VAL A 43 7.82 -1.03 3.96
C VAL A 43 6.43 -0.46 3.78
N PHE A 44 5.53 -1.27 3.25
CA PHE A 44 4.12 -0.94 3.09
C PHE A 44 3.29 -1.67 4.14
N ARG A 45 2.53 -0.98 4.99
CA ARG A 45 1.62 -1.67 5.92
C ARG A 45 0.56 -2.44 5.12
N SER A 46 0.30 -3.69 5.46
CA SER A 46 -0.77 -4.48 4.83
C SER A 46 -2.13 -4.11 5.45
N ALA A 47 -2.68 -2.97 5.02
CA ALA A 47 -3.95 -2.45 5.50
C ALA A 47 -4.71 -1.73 4.39
N LEU A 48 -6.04 -1.66 4.52
CA LEU A 48 -6.95 -0.95 3.62
C LEU A 48 -7.91 -0.09 4.45
N CYS A 49 -8.31 1.05 3.89
CA CYS A 49 -9.35 1.89 4.45
C CYS A 49 -10.34 2.25 3.34
N TYR A 50 -11.64 2.14 3.61
CA TYR A 50 -12.72 2.46 2.68
C TYR A 50 -13.68 3.47 3.32
N TRP A 51 -14.24 4.39 2.53
CA TRP A 51 -15.26 5.35 2.98
C TRP A 51 -16.23 5.69 1.84
N GLN A 52 -17.36 6.29 2.21
CA GLN A 52 -18.33 6.79 1.22
C GLN A 52 -17.87 8.13 0.67
N ASP A 53 -17.89 8.25 -0.65
CA ASP A 53 -17.55 9.48 -1.35
C ASP A 53 -18.28 9.48 -2.70
N ASP A 54 -19.25 10.40 -2.84
CA ASP A 54 -20.10 10.50 -4.04
C ASP A 54 -19.34 11.05 -5.26
N GLU A 55 -18.13 11.62 -5.07
CA GLU A 55 -17.30 12.14 -6.16
C GLU A 55 -16.54 11.02 -6.90
N VAL A 56 -16.36 9.85 -6.27
CA VAL A 56 -15.76 8.68 -6.92
C VAL A 56 -16.81 7.77 -7.55
N LYS A 57 -16.45 7.22 -8.71
CA LYS A 57 -17.29 6.27 -9.44
C LYS A 57 -17.56 5.03 -8.58
N GLY A 58 -18.83 4.84 -8.22
CA GLY A 58 -19.27 3.73 -7.37
C GLY A 58 -19.47 4.11 -5.90
N GLY A 59 -19.25 5.38 -5.53
CA GLY A 59 -19.61 5.93 -4.22
C GLY A 59 -18.69 5.49 -3.07
N ILE A 60 -17.63 4.71 -3.35
CA ILE A 60 -16.71 4.17 -2.36
C ILE A 60 -15.28 4.52 -2.76
N ALA A 61 -14.65 5.36 -1.95
CA ALA A 61 -13.23 5.66 -2.04
C ALA A 61 -12.43 4.68 -1.17
N HIS A 62 -11.13 4.58 -1.45
CA HIS A 62 -10.24 3.69 -0.73
C HIS A 62 -8.80 4.17 -0.71
N GLU A 63 -8.08 3.78 0.34
CA GLU A 63 -6.64 3.95 0.49
C GLU A 63 -6.01 2.66 1.02
N ALA A 64 -4.69 2.57 0.87
CA ALA A 64 -3.93 1.40 1.28
C ALA A 64 -2.69 1.78 2.11
N GLY A 65 -2.24 0.83 2.92
CA GLY A 65 -1.05 0.92 3.75
C GLY A 65 -0.96 2.16 4.63
N PRO A 66 0.13 2.93 4.59
CA PRO A 66 0.28 4.09 5.48
C PRO A 66 -0.81 5.15 5.29
N TRP A 67 -1.34 5.29 4.07
CA TRP A 67 -2.44 6.21 3.78
C TRP A 67 -3.77 5.70 4.32
N ALA A 68 -4.03 4.39 4.23
CA ALA A 68 -5.20 3.78 4.88
C ALA A 68 -5.22 4.04 6.40
N ILE A 69 -4.07 3.93 7.06
CA ILE A 69 -3.94 4.23 8.48
C ILE A 69 -4.22 5.71 8.75
N ALA A 70 -3.64 6.60 7.94
CA ALA A 70 -3.83 8.04 8.09
C ALA A 70 -5.30 8.44 7.97
N GLU A 71 -6.01 7.87 6.99
CA GLU A 71 -7.43 8.11 6.76
C GLU A 71 -8.28 7.64 7.95
N TYR A 72 -8.05 6.40 8.41
CA TYR A 72 -8.77 5.86 9.56
C TYR A 72 -8.52 6.67 10.83
N LEU A 73 -7.29 7.17 11.05
CA LEU A 73 -6.99 8.02 12.19
C LEU A 73 -7.67 9.39 12.12
N ALA A 74 -7.87 9.93 10.91
CA ALA A 74 -8.56 11.20 10.72
C ALA A 74 -10.09 11.06 10.86
N PHE A 75 -10.66 9.99 10.31
CA PHE A 75 -12.11 9.77 10.22
C PHE A 75 -12.51 8.35 10.63
N PRO A 76 -12.34 7.96 11.92
CA PRO A 76 -12.51 6.57 12.35
C PRO A 76 -13.96 6.07 12.27
N GLN A 77 -14.94 6.96 12.33
CA GLN A 77 -16.37 6.59 12.34
C GLN A 77 -16.96 6.44 10.94
N ASP A 78 -16.48 7.26 10.00
CA ASP A 78 -16.99 7.35 8.62
C ASP A 78 -16.19 6.47 7.65
N SER A 79 -15.26 5.67 8.19
CA SER A 79 -14.45 4.75 7.41
C SER A 79 -14.55 3.30 7.90
N ARG A 80 -14.04 2.39 7.07
CA ARG A 80 -13.91 0.96 7.36
C ARG A 80 -12.47 0.55 7.14
N PHE A 81 -11.78 0.31 8.24
CA PHE A 81 -10.38 -0.09 8.26
C PHE A 81 -10.22 -1.60 8.35
N ILE A 82 -9.37 -2.16 7.50
CA ILE A 82 -9.12 -3.60 7.38
C ILE A 82 -7.62 -3.83 7.50
N GLN A 83 -7.23 -4.65 8.48
CA GLN A 83 -5.89 -5.22 8.57
C GLN A 83 -5.98 -6.65 9.11
N SER A 84 -5.04 -7.49 8.73
CA SER A 84 -4.91 -8.81 9.37
C SER A 84 -4.24 -8.66 10.72
N PHE A 85 -4.79 -9.34 11.73
CA PHE A 85 -4.12 -9.52 13.01
C PHE A 85 -3.55 -10.93 13.05
N LYS A 86 -2.28 -11.04 13.44
CA LYS A 86 -1.70 -12.33 13.79
C LYS A 86 -2.13 -12.66 15.21
N SER A 87 -2.89 -13.73 15.39
CA SER A 87 -3.16 -14.28 16.73
C SER A 87 -1.88 -14.88 17.30
N VAL A 88 -1.70 -14.73 18.61
CA VAL A 88 -0.65 -15.42 19.38
C VAL A 88 -0.98 -16.88 19.59
#